data_AF-A0A1Y2AQT3-F1
#
_entry.id   AF-A0A1Y2AQT3-F1
#
_cell.length_a   1.000
_cell.length_b   1.000
_cell.length_c   1.000
_cell.angle_alpha   90.00
_cell.angle_beta   90.00
_cell.angle_gamma   90.00
#
_symmetry.space_group_name_H-M   'P 1'
#
loop_
_entity.id
_entity.type
_entity.pdbx_description
1 polymer ?
#
loop_
_entity_poly.entity_id
_entity_poly.type
_entity_poly.pdbx_seq_one_letter_code
_entity_poly.pdbx_strand_id
1 'polypeptide(L)' 'MVDSITGKFIGDAFVGVCYYTALQHQVEEKMLYRILGNVNAISKQPTEGKSQNGGLRIGQMEKDALIAHKANAILQD' A
#
# COMPACT_ATOMS: atom_id res chain seq x y z
N MET A 1 24.42 8.73 -25.21
CA MET A 1 23.08 9.01 -24.67
C MET A 1 23.02 10.46 -24.19
N VAL A 2 21.95 11.18 -24.52
CA VAL A 2 21.77 12.61 -24.19
C VAL A 2 20.65 12.74 -23.18
N ASP A 3 20.83 13.62 -22.20
CA ASP A 3 19.79 13.93 -21.22
C ASP A 3 18.62 14.67 -21.90
N SER A 4 17.41 14.13 -21.76
CA SER A 4 16.18 14.70 -22.33
C SER A 4 15.79 16.03 -21.70
N ILE A 5 16.24 16.33 -20.49
CA ILE A 5 15.87 17.56 -19.77
C ILE A 5 16.93 18.65 -19.97
N THR A 6 18.22 18.32 -19.78
CA THR A 6 19.30 19.33 -19.84
C THR A 6 20.00 19.42 -21.20
N GLY A 7 19.77 18.46 -22.10
CA GLY A 7 20.43 18.41 -23.41
C GLY A 7 21.92 18.07 -23.37
N LYS A 8 22.47 17.76 -22.19
CA LYS A 8 23.90 17.43 -22.05
C LYS A 8 24.16 15.97 -22.43
N PHE A 9 25.33 15.73 -23.00
CA PHE A 9 25.80 14.37 -23.29
C PHE A 9 26.20 13.66 -22.00
N ILE A 10 25.62 12.49 -21.73
CA ILE A 10 25.83 11.71 -20.49
C ILE A 10 26.87 10.60 -20.68
N GLY A 11 27.19 10.24 -21.94
CA GLY A 11 28.06 9.11 -22.28
C GLY A 11 27.33 8.00 -23.03
N ASP A 12 28.06 6.97 -23.43
CA ASP A 12 27.51 5.83 -24.18
C ASP A 12 26.90 4.80 -23.22
N ALA A 13 25.69 4.33 -23.56
CA ALA A 13 24.96 3.32 -22.80
C ALA A 13 24.74 2.09 -23.70
N PHE A 14 24.80 0.90 -23.12
CA PHE A 14 24.45 -0.32 -23.83
C PHE A 14 22.93 -0.38 -24.01
N VAL A 15 22.47 -0.31 -25.25
CA VAL A 15 21.07 -0.41 -25.64
C VAL A 15 20.90 -1.63 -26.52
N GLY A 16 19.92 -2.47 -26.20
CA GLY A 16 19.64 -3.70 -26.93
C GLY A 16 18.17 -4.05 -26.90
N VAL A 17 17.78 -5.01 -27.74
CA VAL A 17 16.41 -5.53 -27.77
C VAL A 17 16.29 -6.68 -26.79
N CYS A 18 15.37 -6.56 -25.84
CA CYS A 18 15.04 -7.61 -24.89
C CYS A 18 13.55 -7.93 -24.99
N TYR A 19 13.21 -9.22 -24.93
CA TYR A 19 11.81 -9.66 -24.88
C TYR A 19 11.32 -9.58 -23.42
N TYR A 20 10.18 -8.91 -23.22
CA TYR A 20 9.55 -8.77 -21.91
C TYR A 20 8.20 -9.46 -21.88
N THR A 21 7.86 -10.02 -20.72
CA THR A 21 6.52 -10.56 -20.42
C THR A 21 5.91 -9.82 -19.25
N ALA A 22 4.60 -9.57 -19.32
CA ALA A 22 3.85 -8.96 -18.23
C ALA A 22 3.44 -10.03 -17.21
N LEU A 23 3.59 -9.72 -15.91
CA LEU A 23 3.12 -10.57 -14.83
C LEU A 23 1.61 -10.37 -14.61
N GLN A 24 0.92 -11.43 -14.17
CA GLN A 24 -0.52 -11.38 -13.96
C GLN A 24 -0.93 -10.52 -12.76
N HIS A 25 -0.14 -10.52 -11.69
CA HIS A 25 -0.49 -9.78 -10.48
C HIS A 25 -0.29 -8.27 -10.65
N GLN A 26 -1.41 -7.55 -10.72
CA GLN A 26 -1.42 -6.10 -10.85
C GLN A 26 -1.61 -5.41 -9.50
N VAL A 27 -1.14 -4.16 -9.40
CA VAL A 27 -1.25 -3.35 -8.16
C VAL A 27 -2.70 -2.90 -7.93
N GLU A 28 -3.46 -2.70 -8.99
CA GLU A 28 -4.87 -2.28 -8.94
C GLU A 28 -5.74 -3.23 -8.11
N GLU A 29 -5.48 -4.54 -8.22
CA GLU A 29 -6.17 -5.57 -7.45
C GLU A 29 -5.84 -5.55 -5.95
N LYS A 30 -4.78 -4.85 -5.54
CA LYS A 30 -4.30 -4.83 -4.15
C LYS A 30 -4.79 -3.62 -3.35
N MET A 31 -5.25 -2.56 -4.00
CA MET A 31 -5.72 -1.35 -3.33
C MET A 31 -7.01 -1.63 -2.51
N LEU A 32 -7.04 -1.19 -1.24
CA LEU A 32 -8.18 -1.29 -0.33
C LEU A 32 -8.33 0.01 0.46
N TYR A 33 -9.55 0.54 0.55
CA TYR A 33 -9.89 1.68 1.38
C TYR A 33 -11.28 1.48 2.01
N ARG A 34 -11.51 2.15 3.14
CA ARG A 34 -12.80 2.12 3.84
C ARG A 34 -13.03 3.47 4.54
N ILE A 35 -14.26 3.97 4.44
CA ILE A 35 -14.73 5.15 5.19
C ILE A 35 -15.85 4.72 6.15
N LEU A 36 -16.90 4.11 5.63
CA LEU A 36 -18.01 3.49 6.37
C LEU A 36 -18.31 2.11 5.78
N GLY A 37 -18.99 1.24 6.52
CA GLY A 37 -19.34 -0.08 6.01
C GLY A 37 -19.94 -1.00 7.08
N ASN A 38 -20.14 -2.26 6.71
CA ASN A 38 -20.75 -3.25 7.57
C ASN A 38 -19.90 -3.56 8.80
N VAL A 39 -20.58 -3.88 9.90
CA VAL A 39 -19.98 -4.29 11.17
C VAL A 39 -20.49 -5.67 11.55
N ASN A 40 -19.64 -6.43 12.23
CA ASN A 40 -20.01 -7.71 12.78
C ASN A 40 -21.08 -7.52 13.87
N ALA A 41 -22.12 -8.35 13.85
CA ALA A 41 -23.24 -8.26 14.78
C ALA A 41 -22.82 -8.43 16.25
N ILE A 42 -21.86 -9.33 16.51
CA ILE A 42 -21.42 -9.70 17.86
C ILE A 42 -20.40 -8.69 18.39
N SER A 43 -19.26 -8.51 17.69
CA SER A 43 -18.15 -7.68 18.18
C SER A 43 -18.33 -6.19 17.90
N LYS A 44 -19.29 -5.81 17.05
CA LYS A 44 -19.47 -4.44 16.52
C LYS A 44 -18.24 -3.87 15.80
N GLN A 45 -17.25 -4.72 15.49
CA GLN A 45 -16.07 -4.33 14.73
C GLN A 45 -16.35 -4.40 13.22
N PRO A 46 -15.62 -3.62 12.40
CA PRO A 46 -15.60 -3.77 10.94
C PRO A 46 -15.47 -5.23 10.49
N THR A 47 -16.24 -5.62 9.47
CA THR A 47 -16.08 -6.94 8.82
C THR A 47 -14.72 -7.06 8.12
N GLU A 48 -14.27 -8.30 7.90
CA GLU A 48 -13.05 -8.58 7.14
C GLU A 48 -13.32 -8.73 5.63
N GLY A 49 -12.24 -8.64 4.83
CA GLY A 49 -12.26 -8.95 3.39
C GLY A 49 -12.46 -7.74 2.46
N LYS A 50 -11.66 -7.68 1.40
CA LYS A 50 -11.71 -6.60 0.39
C LYS A 50 -13.07 -6.55 -0.34
N SER A 51 -13.63 -7.70 -0.70
CA SER A 51 -14.92 -7.78 -1.42
C SER A 51 -16.08 -7.19 -0.63
N GLN A 52 -15.99 -7.16 0.70
CA GLN A 52 -17.02 -6.66 1.60
C GLN A 52 -16.75 -5.24 2.11
N ASN A 53 -15.80 -4.52 1.50
CA ASN A 53 -15.29 -3.24 2.01
C ASN A 53 -14.90 -3.34 3.49
N GLY A 54 -14.20 -4.44 3.83
CA GLY A 54 -13.77 -4.76 5.17
C GLY A 54 -12.78 -3.74 5.73
N GLY A 55 -12.70 -3.67 7.06
CA GLY A 55 -11.74 -2.80 7.75
C GLY A 55 -10.32 -3.35 7.69
N LEU A 56 -9.35 -2.43 7.74
CA LEU A 56 -7.96 -2.81 8.00
C LEU A 56 -7.78 -3.14 9.48
N ARG A 57 -7.01 -4.18 9.77
CA ARG A 57 -6.72 -4.60 11.14
C ARG A 57 -5.45 -3.90 11.62
N ILE A 58 -5.57 -3.15 12.71
CA ILE A 58 -4.43 -2.79 13.54
C ILE A 58 -4.15 -3.98 14.46
N GLY A 59 -3.03 -4.67 14.24
CA GLY A 59 -2.62 -5.83 15.00
C GLY A 59 -1.92 -5.48 16.30
N GLN A 60 -1.42 -6.52 16.96
CA GLN A 60 -0.71 -6.37 18.23
C GLN A 60 0.62 -5.63 18.06
N MET A 61 1.32 -5.87 16.95
CA MET A 61 2.62 -5.26 16.69
C MET A 61 2.48 -3.76 16.42
N GLU A 62 1.44 -3.36 15.70
CA GLU A 62 1.14 -1.96 15.41
C GLU A 62 0.76 -1.20 16.69
N LYS A 63 0.00 -1.84 17.59
CA LYS A 63 -0.28 -1.31 18.92
C LYS A 63 1.01 -1.08 19.70
N ASP A 64 1.89 -2.08 19.75
CA ASP A 64 3.15 -1.99 20.52
C ASP A 64 4.07 -0.90 19.95
N ALA A 65 4.10 -0.72 18.63
CA ALA A 65 4.81 0.37 17.97
C ALA A 65 4.27 1.75 18.36
N LEU A 66 2.95 1.94 18.39
CA LEU A 66 2.33 3.22 18.81
C LEU A 66 2.64 3.55 20.28
N ILE A 67 2.62 2.54 21.15
CA ILE A 67 2.99 2.70 22.58
C ILE A 67 4.45 3.11 22.71
N ALA A 68 5.37 2.48 21.94
CA ALA A 68 6.79 2.82 21.96
C ALA A 68 7.06 4.28 21.55
N HIS A 69 6.28 4.79 20.59
CA HIS A 69 6.34 6.19 20.16
C HIS A 69 5.60 7.17 21.10
N LYS A 70 5.01 6.70 22.20
CA LYS A 70 4.18 7.50 23.12
C LYS A 70 3.02 8.21 22.42
N ALA A 71 2.51 7.62 21.33
CA ALA A 71 1.42 8.15 20.53
C ALA A 71 0.04 7.78 21.11
N ASN A 72 -0.18 8.04 22.40
CA ASN A 72 -1.37 7.60 23.13
C ASN A 72 -2.67 8.18 22.56
N ALA A 73 -2.62 9.43 22.07
CA ALA A 73 -3.79 10.07 21.47
C ALA A 73 -4.25 9.32 20.21
N ILE A 74 -3.32 8.88 19.35
CA ILE A 74 -3.62 8.13 18.13
C ILE A 74 -4.09 6.70 18.44
N LEU A 75 -3.60 6.11 19.52
CA LEU A 75 -4.02 4.76 19.94
C LEU A 75 -5.43 4.73 20.55
N GLN A 76 -5.90 5.86 21.07
CA GLN A 76 -7.24 6.01 21.64
C GLN A 76 -8.30 6.40 20.60
N ASP A 77 -7.88 7.09 19.54
CA ASP A 77 -8.72 7.51 18.40
C ASP A 77 -9.25 6.31 17.59
#